data_AF-B4D153-F1
#
_entry.id   AF-B4D153-F1
#
_cell.length_a   1.000
_cell.length_b   1.000
_cell.length_c   1.000
_cell.angle_alpha   90.00
_cell.angle_beta   90.00
_cell.angle_gamma   90.00
#
_symmetry.space_group_name_H-M   'P 1'
#
loop_
_entity.id
_entity.type
_entity.pdbx_description
1 polymer ?
#
loop_
_entity_poly.entity_id
_entity_poly.type
_entity_poly.pdbx_seq_one_letter_code
_entity_poly.pdbx_strand_id
1 'polypeptide(L)'
;MSTPTHVYRKLRGGGFSWKGHGRLWRAEDHLLEVTSIYVSESYRRFFFQDVRAFIVQRTNLRAIWAAIFGGVGTVCALIASATWWAGISNSSEDWHVALYIPTALFGLAALVFLVLCVINLSLGQTCRCHVLTSTGWHALSAPTRVGKANHTQAEIISIVQAAQGPAPTAGPPPL
;
A
#
# COMPACT_ATOMS: atom_id res chain seq x y z
N MET A 1 -7.47 -16.32 38.22
CA MET A 1 -6.52 -16.33 37.08
C MET A 1 -6.68 -15.01 36.34
N SER A 2 -5.86 -14.01 36.67
CA SER A 2 -5.85 -12.72 36.00
C SER A 2 -5.19 -12.88 34.64
N THR A 3 -5.97 -12.85 33.57
CA THR A 3 -5.44 -12.76 32.20
C THR A 3 -4.57 -11.50 32.14
N PRO A 4 -3.25 -11.59 31.88
CA PRO A 4 -2.43 -10.40 31.77
C PRO A 4 -3.03 -9.51 30.67
N THR A 5 -3.35 -8.27 31.01
CA THR A 5 -3.89 -7.28 30.09
C THR A 5 -2.78 -6.90 29.13
N HIS A 6 -2.60 -7.66 28.04
CA HIS A 6 -1.57 -7.36 27.05
C HIS A 6 -1.82 -5.96 26.49
N VAL A 7 -0.87 -5.05 26.69
CA VAL A 7 -0.96 -3.68 26.18
C VAL A 7 -0.68 -3.72 24.68
N TYR A 8 -1.75 -3.69 23.89
CA TYR A 8 -1.63 -3.66 22.43
C TYR A 8 -1.22 -2.26 21.96
N ARG A 9 -0.05 -2.16 21.33
CA ARG A 9 0.41 -0.95 20.65
C ARG A 9 0.18 -1.08 19.15
N LYS A 10 -0.55 -0.13 18.57
CA LYS A 10 -0.74 -0.08 17.11
C LYS A 10 0.60 0.20 16.42
N LEU A 11 1.00 -0.68 15.50
CA LEU A 11 2.19 -0.45 14.69
C LEU A 11 1.90 0.54 13.57
N ARG A 12 2.93 1.26 13.15
CA ARG A 12 2.82 2.20 12.03
C ARG A 12 2.55 1.43 10.76
N GLY A 13 1.51 1.87 10.05
CA GLY A 13 1.10 1.23 8.82
C GLY A 13 -0.35 0.78 8.86
N GLY A 14 -0.97 0.92 7.70
CA GLY A 14 -2.27 0.39 7.35
C GLY A 14 -2.19 0.07 5.87
N GLY A 15 -2.92 -0.94 5.46
CA GLY A 15 -2.89 -1.41 4.09
C GLY A 15 -4.28 -1.74 3.63
N PHE A 16 -4.71 -1.14 2.54
CA PHE A 16 -5.83 -1.69 1.78
C PHE A 16 -5.25 -2.71 0.80
N SER A 17 -5.59 -3.97 1.02
CA SER A 17 -5.31 -5.08 0.12
C SER A 17 -6.63 -5.60 -0.43
N TRP A 18 -6.57 -6.45 -1.46
CA TRP A 18 -7.76 -7.15 -1.97
C TRP A 18 -8.39 -8.06 -0.90
N LYS A 19 -7.61 -8.42 0.12
CA LYS A 19 -8.05 -9.13 1.32
C LYS A 19 -8.60 -8.20 2.42
N GLY A 20 -8.88 -6.93 2.11
CA GLY A 20 -9.43 -5.96 3.05
C GLY A 20 -8.41 -5.00 3.65
N HIS A 21 -8.86 -4.28 4.68
CA HIS A 21 -8.07 -3.29 5.37
C HIS A 21 -7.34 -3.93 6.56
N GLY A 22 -6.03 -4.09 6.42
CA GLY A 22 -5.15 -4.66 7.43
C GLY A 22 -4.56 -3.61 8.37
N ARG A 23 -4.51 -3.92 9.66
CA ARG A 23 -3.76 -3.19 10.68
C ARG A 23 -2.94 -4.17 11.50
N LEU A 24 -1.72 -3.76 11.85
CA LEU A 24 -0.85 -4.53 12.73
C LEU A 24 -0.81 -3.90 14.11
N TRP A 25 -0.88 -4.76 15.11
CA TRP A 25 -0.80 -4.44 16.52
C TRP A 25 0.27 -5.32 17.14
N ARG A 26 1.07 -4.72 17.99
CA ARG A 26 2.13 -5.41 18.72
C ARG A 26 1.67 -5.61 20.17
N ALA A 27 1.78 -6.82 20.66
CA ALA A 27 1.79 -7.14 22.08
C ALA A 27 3.24 -7.37 22.56
N GLU A 28 3.42 -7.80 23.80
CA GLU A 28 4.74 -8.09 24.38
C GLU A 28 5.37 -9.36 23.79
N ASP A 29 4.54 -10.37 23.52
CA ASP A 29 4.90 -11.74 23.14
C ASP A 29 4.54 -12.09 21.69
N HIS A 30 3.58 -11.38 21.10
CA HIS A 30 3.09 -11.67 19.75
C HIS A 30 2.73 -10.41 18.94
N LEU A 31 2.68 -10.61 17.63
CA LEU A 31 2.17 -9.69 16.64
C LEU A 31 0.73 -10.09 16.30
N LEU A 32 -0.21 -9.17 16.45
CA LEU A 32 -1.61 -9.33 16.08
C LEU A 32 -1.89 -8.59 14.76
N GLU A 33 -2.32 -9.33 13.75
CA GLU A 33 -2.88 -8.77 12.53
C GLU A 33 -4.41 -8.78 12.62
N VAL A 34 -4.99 -7.62 12.35
CA VAL A 34 -6.44 -7.44 12.27
C VAL A 34 -6.76 -7.03 10.85
N THR A 35 -7.52 -7.87 10.15
CA THR A 35 -7.95 -7.62 8.77
C THR A 35 -9.45 -7.51 8.71
N SER A 36 -9.97 -6.37 8.27
CA SER A 36 -11.40 -6.12 8.12
C SER A 36 -11.81 -6.15 6.64
N ILE A 37 -12.79 -6.98 6.31
CA ILE A 37 -13.42 -7.11 4.98
C ILE A 37 -14.92 -6.91 5.14
N TYR A 38 -15.44 -5.74 4.74
CA TYR A 38 -16.87 -5.37 4.78
C TYR A 38 -17.53 -5.58 6.16
N VAL A 39 -17.98 -6.79 6.46
CA VAL A 39 -18.70 -7.17 7.69
C VAL A 39 -17.91 -8.18 8.53
N SER A 40 -16.84 -8.75 7.98
CA SER A 40 -16.01 -9.75 8.66
C SER A 40 -14.68 -9.16 9.10
N GLU A 41 -14.31 -9.40 10.35
CA GLU A 41 -13.00 -9.06 10.89
C GLU A 41 -12.26 -10.33 11.29
N SER A 42 -11.10 -10.54 10.68
CA SER A 42 -10.23 -11.69 10.93
C SER A 42 -9.04 -11.26 11.78
N TYR A 43 -8.78 -12.03 12.83
CA TYR A 43 -7.71 -11.81 13.79
C TYR A 43 -6.69 -12.93 13.68
N ARG A 44 -5.42 -12.60 13.38
CA ARG A 44 -4.32 -13.57 13.30
C ARG A 44 -3.21 -13.18 14.27
N ARG A 45 -2.75 -14.13 15.09
CA ARG A 45 -1.68 -13.93 16.08
C ARG A 45 -0.42 -14.67 15.63
N PHE A 46 0.72 -14.00 15.72
CA PHE A 46 2.03 -14.54 15.38
C PHE A 46 2.98 -14.32 16.56
N PHE A 47 3.36 -15.38 17.28
CA PHE A 47 4.25 -15.29 18.44
C PHE A 47 5.68 -14.98 18.00
N PHE A 48 6.36 -14.04 18.67
CA PHE A 48 7.72 -13.64 18.30
C PHE A 48 8.74 -14.77 18.41
N GLN A 49 8.47 -15.76 19.27
CA GLN A 49 9.28 -16.99 19.38
C GLN A 49 9.23 -17.84 18.10
N ASP A 50 8.11 -17.81 17.38
CA ASP A 50 7.92 -18.58 16.14
C ASP A 50 8.35 -17.82 14.88
N VAL A 51 8.49 -16.50 14.96
CA VAL A 51 8.86 -15.66 13.82
C VAL A 51 10.33 -15.87 13.49
N ARG A 52 10.60 -16.41 12.29
CA ARG A 52 11.94 -16.67 11.78
C ARG A 52 12.44 -15.57 10.86
N ALA A 53 11.54 -15.03 10.04
CA ALA A 53 11.88 -13.97 9.10
C ALA A 53 10.69 -13.05 8.82
N PHE A 54 10.99 -11.77 8.58
CA PHE A 54 10.06 -10.78 8.08
C PHE A 54 10.58 -10.27 6.73
N ILE A 55 9.80 -10.49 5.67
CA ILE A 55 10.21 -10.23 4.29
C ILE A 55 9.34 -9.15 3.68
N VAL A 56 9.99 -8.12 3.13
CA VAL A 56 9.35 -7.02 2.42
C VAL A 56 9.60 -7.18 0.93
N GLN A 57 8.58 -7.58 0.19
CA GLN A 57 8.65 -7.73 -1.27
C GLN A 57 8.10 -6.46 -1.94
N ARG A 58 8.91 -5.79 -2.75
CA ARG A 58 8.46 -4.63 -3.55
C ARG A 58 7.51 -5.10 -4.65
N THR A 59 6.46 -4.33 -4.90
CA THR A 59 5.49 -4.62 -5.97
C THR A 59 5.43 -3.49 -6.98
N ASN A 60 5.20 -3.84 -8.25
CA ASN A 60 5.08 -2.87 -9.35
C ASN A 60 3.69 -2.23 -9.45
N LEU A 61 2.82 -2.45 -8.46
CA LEU A 61 1.45 -1.90 -8.45
C LEU A 61 1.44 -0.37 -8.57
N ARG A 62 2.39 0.32 -7.94
CA ARG A 62 2.54 1.78 -8.13
C ARG A 62 2.70 2.16 -9.60
N ALA A 63 3.55 1.45 -10.34
CA ALA A 63 3.81 1.75 -11.75
C ALA A 63 2.57 1.47 -12.61
N ILE A 64 1.85 0.38 -12.32
CA ILE A 64 0.60 0.05 -13.00
C ILE A 64 -0.44 1.15 -12.77
N TRP A 65 -0.67 1.56 -11.52
CA TRP A 65 -1.63 2.63 -11.21
C TRP A 65 -1.20 3.98 -11.77
N ALA A 66 0.10 4.28 -11.77
CA ALA A 66 0.61 5.50 -12.40
C ALA A 66 0.40 5.50 -13.92
N ALA A 67 0.59 4.35 -14.58
CA ALA A 67 0.31 4.20 -16.00
C ALA A 67 -1.19 4.33 -16.32
N ILE A 68 -2.06 3.80 -15.46
CA ILE A 68 -3.53 3.94 -15.61
C ILE A 68 -3.94 5.41 -15.44
N PHE A 69 -3.57 6.04 -14.31
CA PHE A 69 -3.95 7.43 -14.05
C PHE A 69 -3.31 8.40 -15.05
N GLY A 70 -2.04 8.19 -15.39
CA GLY A 70 -1.33 8.97 -16.39
C GLY A 70 -1.92 8.78 -17.79
N GLY A 71 -2.18 7.53 -18.20
CA GLY A 71 -2.74 7.21 -19.51
C GLY A 71 -4.15 7.77 -19.71
N VAL A 72 -5.05 7.50 -18.77
CA VAL A 72 -6.43 8.03 -18.81
C VAL A 72 -6.43 9.56 -18.73
N GLY A 73 -5.64 10.14 -17.82
CA GLY A 73 -5.51 11.59 -17.71
C GLY A 73 -4.98 12.24 -19.00
N THR A 74 -4.00 11.61 -19.66
CA THR A 74 -3.45 12.11 -20.94
C THR A 74 -4.51 12.06 -22.04
N VAL A 75 -5.28 10.98 -22.14
CA VAL A 75 -6.38 10.87 -23.13
C VAL A 75 -7.43 11.95 -22.89
N CYS A 76 -7.87 12.16 -21.65
CA CYS A 76 -8.81 13.24 -21.31
C CYS A 76 -8.24 14.62 -21.64
N ALA A 77 -6.95 14.86 -21.36
CA ALA A 77 -6.29 16.13 -21.67
C ALA A 77 -6.18 16.38 -23.19
N LEU A 78 -5.91 15.34 -23.98
CA LEU A 78 -5.88 15.44 -25.44
C LEU A 78 -7.27 15.78 -26.01
N ILE A 79 -8.33 15.14 -25.51
CA ILE A 79 -9.71 15.45 -25.92
C ILE A 79 -10.08 16.89 -25.57
N ALA A 80 -9.77 17.33 -24.35
CA ALA A 80 -10.01 18.72 -23.92
C ALA A 80 -9.22 19.73 -24.78
N SER A 81 -7.96 19.43 -25.08
CA SER A 81 -7.11 20.30 -25.90
C SER A 81 -7.60 20.37 -27.35
N ALA A 82 -8.03 19.25 -27.93
CA ALA A 82 -8.55 19.19 -29.30
C ALA A 82 -9.89 19.94 -29.44
N THR A 83 -10.80 19.77 -28.47
CA THR A 83 -12.10 20.47 -28.46
C THR A 83 -11.94 21.97 -28.22
N TRP A 84 -11.01 22.37 -27.35
CA TRP A 84 -10.63 23.77 -27.15
C TRP A 84 -10.04 24.39 -28.44
N TRP A 85 -9.09 23.70 -29.07
CA TRP A 85 -8.46 24.16 -30.31
C TRP A 85 -9.48 24.35 -31.43
N ALA A 86 -10.38 23.38 -31.62
CA ALA A 86 -11.45 23.44 -32.61
C ALA A 86 -12.44 24.59 -32.35
N GLY A 87 -12.71 24.90 -31.08
CA GLY A 87 -13.59 26.02 -30.69
C GLY A 87 -12.98 27.39 -30.99
N ILE A 88 -11.66 27.55 -30.81
CA ILE A 88 -10.96 28.80 -31.13
C ILE A 88 -10.76 28.98 -32.63
N SER A 89 -10.48 27.90 -33.38
CA SER A 89 -10.20 28.00 -34.82
C SER A 89 -11.44 28.28 -35.67
N ASN A 90 -12.64 27.90 -35.20
CA ASN A 90 -13.90 28.02 -35.94
C ASN A 90 -14.89 28.97 -35.25
N SER A 91 -14.44 30.18 -34.93
CA SER A 91 -15.23 31.20 -34.22
C SER A 91 -16.42 31.75 -35.03
N SER A 92 -16.57 31.36 -36.30
CA SER A 92 -17.63 31.85 -37.21
C SER A 92 -18.91 31.01 -37.20
N GLU A 93 -18.94 29.85 -36.55
CA GLU A 93 -20.10 28.95 -36.57
C GLU A 93 -20.81 28.91 -35.20
N ASP A 94 -22.15 29.00 -35.20
CA ASP A 94 -22.97 29.12 -33.98
C ASP A 94 -22.80 27.96 -32.96
N TRP A 95 -22.29 26.80 -33.41
CA TRP A 95 -22.12 25.62 -32.56
C TRP A 95 -20.84 25.62 -31.72
N HIS A 96 -19.94 26.60 -31.86
CA HIS A 96 -18.68 26.63 -31.12
C HIS A 96 -18.88 26.67 -29.59
N VAL A 97 -19.99 27.25 -29.12
CA VAL A 97 -20.32 27.29 -27.68
C VAL A 97 -20.53 25.88 -27.11
N ALA A 98 -21.04 24.95 -27.93
CA ALA A 98 -21.25 23.56 -27.51
C ALA A 98 -19.94 22.80 -27.27
N LEU A 99 -18.80 23.26 -27.81
CA LEU A 99 -17.48 22.66 -27.59
C LEU A 99 -16.85 23.01 -26.24
N TYR A 100 -17.26 24.10 -25.59
CA TYR A 100 -16.75 24.45 -24.27
C TYR A 100 -17.23 23.51 -23.17
N ILE A 101 -18.43 22.93 -23.32
CA ILE A 101 -18.99 21.96 -22.37
C ILE A 101 -18.13 20.68 -22.28
N PRO A 102 -17.83 19.96 -23.38
CA PRO A 102 -16.95 18.81 -23.31
C PRO A 102 -15.52 19.20 -22.92
N THR A 103 -15.02 20.37 -23.35
CA THR A 103 -13.70 20.86 -22.92
C THR A 103 -13.62 20.96 -21.39
N ALA A 104 -14.61 21.57 -20.75
CA ALA A 104 -14.66 21.72 -19.29
C ALA A 104 -14.77 20.37 -18.58
N LEU A 105 -15.62 19.45 -19.08
CA LEU A 105 -15.81 18.13 -18.50
C LEU A 105 -14.53 17.28 -18.56
N PHE A 106 -13.93 17.16 -19.75
CA PHE A 106 -12.71 16.38 -19.95
C PHE A 106 -11.49 17.04 -19.31
N GLY A 107 -11.44 18.38 -19.27
CA GLY A 107 -10.41 19.13 -18.55
C GLY A 107 -10.45 18.88 -17.05
N LEU A 108 -11.64 18.88 -16.44
CA LEU A 108 -11.81 18.55 -15.03
C LEU A 108 -11.43 17.09 -14.75
N ALA A 109 -11.86 16.15 -15.59
CA ALA A 109 -11.48 14.75 -15.46
C ALA A 109 -9.97 14.56 -15.54
N ALA A 110 -9.29 15.20 -16.52
CA ALA A 110 -7.85 15.17 -16.66
C ALA A 110 -7.13 15.70 -15.41
N LEU A 111 -7.63 16.80 -14.83
CA LEU A 111 -7.10 17.35 -13.58
C LEU A 111 -7.22 16.36 -12.42
N VAL A 112 -8.38 15.73 -12.24
CA VAL A 112 -8.60 14.72 -11.19
C VAL A 112 -7.63 13.55 -11.35
N PHE A 113 -7.46 13.01 -12.57
CA PHE A 113 -6.54 11.91 -12.82
C PHE A 113 -5.08 12.30 -12.62
N LEU A 114 -4.71 13.53 -12.97
CA LEU A 114 -3.37 14.06 -12.70
C LEU A 114 -3.11 14.12 -11.20
N VAL A 115 -4.06 14.65 -10.41
CA VAL A 115 -3.94 14.73 -8.95
C VAL A 115 -3.81 13.33 -8.35
N LEU A 116 -4.62 12.35 -8.78
CA LEU A 116 -4.50 10.97 -8.33
C LEU A 116 -3.15 10.34 -8.70
N CYS A 117 -2.63 10.64 -9.89
CA CYS A 117 -1.30 10.19 -10.32
C CYS A 117 -0.20 10.76 -9.42
N VAL A 118 -0.24 12.08 -9.16
CA VAL A 118 0.71 12.76 -8.28
C VAL A 118 0.66 12.20 -6.87
N ILE A 119 -0.53 11.97 -6.31
CA ILE A 119 -0.70 11.33 -4.99
C ILE A 119 -0.11 9.91 -4.99
N ASN A 120 -0.37 9.11 -6.03
CA ASN A 120 0.16 7.74 -6.10
C ASN A 120 1.70 7.72 -6.21
N LEU A 121 2.29 8.71 -6.89
CA LEU A 121 3.74 8.87 -6.99
C LEU A 121 4.35 9.35 -5.67
N SER A 122 3.71 10.31 -4.98
CA SER A 122 4.22 10.88 -3.72
C SER A 122 4.14 9.91 -2.54
N LEU A 123 3.14 9.02 -2.50
CA LEU A 123 3.02 7.97 -1.46
C LEU A 123 4.10 6.88 -1.54
N GLY A 124 4.91 6.86 -2.60
CA GLY A 124 6.07 5.98 -2.73
C GLY A 124 5.75 4.54 -3.13
N GLN A 125 6.79 3.70 -3.18
CA GLN A 125 6.72 2.32 -3.66
C GLN A 125 5.77 1.44 -2.83
N THR A 126 4.98 0.62 -3.51
CA THR A 126 4.13 -0.41 -2.90
C THR A 126 4.95 -1.64 -2.54
N CYS A 127 4.55 -2.34 -1.47
CA CYS A 127 5.14 -3.62 -1.06
C CYS A 127 4.07 -4.58 -0.54
N ARG A 128 4.43 -5.86 -0.51
CA ARG A 128 3.73 -6.92 0.22
C ARG A 128 4.68 -7.46 1.28
N CYS A 129 4.17 -7.65 2.49
CA CYS A 129 4.96 -8.16 3.61
C CYS A 129 4.58 -9.62 3.86
N HIS A 130 5.58 -10.44 4.16
CA HIS A 130 5.41 -11.85 4.51
C HIS A 130 6.12 -12.14 5.81
N VAL A 131 5.49 -12.92 6.67
CA VAL A 131 6.07 -13.45 7.90
C VAL A 131 6.28 -14.94 7.70
N LEU A 132 7.52 -15.38 7.93
CA LEU A 132 7.84 -16.79 8.01
C LEU A 132 7.79 -17.21 9.48
N THR A 133 6.87 -18.11 9.79
CA THR A 133 6.77 -18.75 11.11
C THR A 133 7.29 -20.18 11.05
N SER A 134 7.37 -20.83 12.21
CA SER A 134 7.56 -22.29 12.32
C SER A 134 6.56 -23.09 11.49
N THR A 135 5.33 -22.56 11.33
CA THR A 135 4.24 -23.17 10.56
C THR A 135 4.24 -22.83 9.07
N GLY A 136 5.11 -21.94 8.59
CA GLY A 136 5.27 -21.62 7.17
C GLY A 136 5.08 -20.14 6.81
N TRP A 137 4.75 -19.89 5.54
CA TRP A 137 4.68 -18.55 4.97
C TRP A 137 3.30 -17.93 5.11
N HIS A 138 3.24 -16.77 5.77
CA HIS A 138 2.00 -16.02 5.97
C HIS A 138 2.10 -14.62 5.35
N ALA A 139 1.21 -14.33 4.41
CA ALA A 139 1.12 -13.00 3.80
C ALA A 139 0.35 -12.03 4.72
N LEU A 140 0.98 -10.91 5.03
CA LEU A 140 0.40 -9.81 5.79
C LEU A 140 -0.35 -8.84 4.87
N SER A 141 -1.52 -8.40 5.32
CA SER A 141 -2.37 -7.42 4.64
C SER A 141 -1.84 -5.98 4.77
N ALA A 142 -0.96 -5.73 5.74
CA ALA A 142 -0.32 -4.44 5.98
C ALA A 142 1.09 -4.64 6.58
N PRO A 143 2.01 -3.67 6.44
CA PRO A 143 1.92 -2.42 5.66
C PRO A 143 2.14 -2.60 4.15
N THR A 144 1.52 -1.73 3.34
CA THR A 144 1.55 -1.80 1.86
C THR A 144 2.53 -0.82 1.20
N ARG A 145 3.23 0.02 1.96
CA ARG A 145 4.22 0.99 1.44
C ARG A 145 5.59 0.72 2.05
N VAL A 146 6.63 0.73 1.23
CA VAL A 146 8.00 0.31 1.62
C VAL A 146 8.53 1.11 2.81
N GLY A 147 8.36 2.43 2.83
CA GLY A 147 8.86 3.25 3.94
C GLY A 147 8.26 2.86 5.30
N LYS A 148 6.95 2.57 5.33
CA LYS A 148 6.27 2.09 6.54
C LYS A 148 6.68 0.65 6.87
N ALA A 149 6.80 -0.20 5.85
CA ALA A 149 7.23 -1.59 6.00
C ALA A 149 8.64 -1.72 6.60
N ASN A 150 9.59 -0.93 6.13
CA ASN A 150 10.96 -0.95 6.64
C ASN A 150 11.02 -0.52 8.11
N HIS A 151 10.24 0.49 8.50
CA HIS A 151 10.15 0.92 9.90
C HIS A 151 9.55 -0.18 10.79
N THR A 152 8.46 -0.79 10.35
CA THR A 152 7.82 -1.89 11.08
C THR A 152 8.73 -3.12 11.15
N GLN A 153 9.46 -3.42 10.09
CA GLN A 153 10.44 -4.49 10.04
C GLN A 153 11.57 -4.25 11.03
N ALA A 154 12.15 -3.04 11.07
CA ALA A 154 13.20 -2.68 12.02
C ALA A 154 12.73 -2.84 13.47
N GLU A 155 11.50 -2.41 13.77
CA GLU A 155 10.90 -2.60 15.09
C GLU A 155 10.73 -4.09 15.42
N ILE A 156 10.14 -4.89 14.52
CA ILE A 156 9.93 -6.33 14.74
C ILE A 156 11.25 -7.07 14.92
N ILE A 157 12.25 -6.82 14.07
CA ILE A 157 13.57 -7.47 14.17
C ILE A 157 14.20 -7.20 15.54
N SER A 158 14.13 -5.97 16.03
CA SER A 158 14.69 -5.62 17.34
C SER A 158 14.06 -6.42 18.49
N ILE A 159 12.74 -6.66 18.43
CA ILE A 159 12.00 -7.43 19.45
C ILE A 159 12.34 -8.91 19.36
N VAL A 160 12.36 -9.44 18.14
CA VAL A 160 12.66 -10.86 17.90
C VAL A 160 14.07 -11.17 18.37
N GLN A 161 15.05 -10.30 18.09
CA GLN A 161 16.42 -10.42 18.60
C GLN A 161 16.46 -10.37 20.14
N ALA A 162 15.70 -9.48 20.77
CA ALA A 162 15.61 -9.42 22.23
C ALA A 162 14.97 -10.67 22.84
N ALA A 163 14.02 -11.31 22.15
CA ALA A 163 13.30 -12.49 22.62
C ALA A 163 14.05 -13.81 22.36
N GLN A 164 14.79 -13.91 21.24
CA GLN A 164 15.47 -15.14 20.81
C GLN A 164 16.96 -15.20 21.20
N GLY A 165 17.52 -14.11 21.74
CA GLY A 165 18.94 -14.01 22.07
C GLY A 165 19.82 -13.84 20.81
N PRO A 166 21.16 -13.72 20.97
CA PRO A 166 22.07 -13.61 19.84
C PRO A 166 21.97 -14.87 18.96
N ALA A 167 21.87 -14.69 17.64
CA ALA A 167 21.88 -15.80 16.71
C ALA A 167 23.11 -16.68 17.00
N PRO A 168 22.98 -18.02 17.08
CA PRO A 168 24.14 -18.88 17.15
C PRO A 168 25.02 -18.55 15.94
N THR A 169 26.26 -18.12 16.19
CA THR A 169 27.24 -17.89 15.14
C THR A 169 27.31 -19.16 14.31
N ALA A 170 26.98 -19.06 13.02
CA ALA A 170 26.97 -20.19 12.12
C ALA A 170 28.32 -20.92 12.23
N GLY A 171 28.29 -22.13 12.79
CA GLY A 171 29.44 -23.02 12.74
C GLY A 171 29.80 -23.29 11.28
N PRO A 172 31.08 -23.52 10.96
CA PRO A 172 31.51 -23.76 9.59
C PRO A 172 30.70 -24.90 8.97
N PRO A 173 30.36 -24.81 7.67
CA PRO A 173 29.59 -25.84 6.99
C PRO A 173 30.28 -27.21 7.15
N PRO A 174 29.53 -28.30 7.40
CA PRO A 174 30.12 -29.63 7.45
C PRO A 174 30.75 -29.95 6.08
N LEU A 175 31.99 -30.47 6.13
CA LEU A 175 32.80 -30.89 4.98
C LEU A 175 32.13 -32.01 4.18
#